data_AF-A0A2M8G1I6-F1
#
_entry.id   AF-A0A2M8G1I6-F1
#
_cell.length_a   1.000
_cell.length_b   1.000
_cell.length_c   1.000
_cell.angle_alpha   90.00
_cell.angle_beta   90.00
_cell.angle_gamma   90.00
#
_symmetry.space_group_name_H-M   'P 1'
#
loop_
_entity.id
_entity.type
_entity.pdbx_description
1 polymer ?
#
loop_
_entity_poly.entity_id
_entity_poly.type
_entity_poly.pdbx_seq_one_letter_code
_entity_poly.pdbx_strand_id
1 'polypeptide(L)' 'MAQSKFSENLIRLKCTVCSRTNYYTHKNRKKVERKIEYRKYCNWCRKQTPHKELKLK' A
#
# COMPACT_ATOMS: atom_id res chain seq x y z
N MET A 1 -8.51 3.91 27.98
CA MET A 1 -8.44 2.89 26.91
C MET A 1 -7.50 3.41 25.83
N ALA A 2 -6.24 2.96 25.84
CA ALA A 2 -5.20 3.50 24.96
C ALA A 2 -5.45 3.06 23.51
N GLN A 3 -5.81 4.01 22.65
CA GLN A 3 -5.93 3.75 21.22
C GLN A 3 -4.52 3.54 20.66
N SER A 4 -4.24 2.32 20.24
CA SER A 4 -2.96 1.88 19.69
C SER A 4 -2.68 2.61 18.36
N LYS A 5 -1.84 3.65 18.42
CA LYS A 5 -1.31 4.45 17.29
C LYS A 5 -0.61 3.67 16.16
N PHE A 6 -0.60 2.34 16.24
CA PHE A 6 0.08 1.48 15.27
C PHE A 6 -0.64 1.43 13.91
N SER A 7 -1.96 1.67 13.89
CA SER A 7 -2.79 1.56 12.68
C SER A 7 -2.72 2.77 11.74
N GLU A 8 -2.36 3.97 12.22
CA GLU A 8 -2.40 5.20 11.41
C GLU A 8 -1.42 5.20 10.21
N ASN A 9 -0.35 4.43 10.29
CA ASN A 9 0.70 4.37 9.27
C ASN A 9 0.55 3.19 8.31
N LEU A 10 -0.45 2.32 8.50
CA LEU A 10 -0.63 1.17 7.61
C LEU A 10 -1.28 1.62 6.29
N ILE A 11 -0.61 1.36 5.17
CA ILE A 11 -1.13 1.58 3.82
C ILE A 11 -1.26 0.26 3.07
N ARG A 12 -2.27 0.19 2.21
CA ARG A 12 -2.51 -0.93 1.30
C ARG A 12 -1.92 -0.61 -0.06
N LEU A 13 -1.27 -1.56 -0.71
CA LEU A 13 -0.80 -1.44 -2.08
C LEU A 13 -1.71 -2.25 -3.00
N LYS A 14 -2.39 -1.54 -3.90
CA LYS A 14 -3.31 -2.07 -4.89
C LYS A 14 -2.59 -2.24 -6.22
N CYS A 15 -2.64 -3.44 -6.79
CA CYS A 15 -2.15 -3.70 -8.13
C CYS A 15 -3.00 -2.94 -9.15
N THR A 16 -2.37 -2.24 -10.10
CA THR A 16 -3.08 -1.49 -11.16
C THR A 16 -3.81 -2.38 -12.16
N VAL A 17 -3.32 -3.60 -12.39
CA VAL A 17 -3.82 -4.50 -13.44
C VAL A 17 -5.00 -5.35 -12.95
N CYS A 18 -4.88 -5.96 -11.78
CA CYS A 18 -5.95 -6.80 -11.22
C CYS A 18 -6.81 -6.08 -10.17
N SER A 19 -6.50 -4.82 -9.84
CA SER A 19 -7.21 -4.03 -8.82
C SER A 19 -7.29 -4.69 -7.43
N ARG A 20 -6.45 -5.68 -7.15
CA ARG A 20 -6.44 -6.35 -5.86
C ARG A 20 -5.37 -5.76 -4.94
N THR A 21 -5.67 -5.77 -3.65
CA THR A 21 -4.72 -5.36 -2.61
C THR A 21 -3.85 -6.56 -2.27
N ASN A 22 -2.58 -6.50 -2.61
CA ASN A 22 -1.62 -7.60 -2.42
C ASN A 22 -0.71 -7.40 -1.20
N TYR A 23 -0.39 -6.14 -0.90
CA TYR A 23 0.64 -5.82 0.07
C TYR A 23 0.16 -4.78 1.05
N TYR A 24 0.66 -4.92 2.27
CA TYR A 24 0.51 -3.95 3.34
C TYR A 24 1.90 -3.39 3.63
N THR A 25 2.02 -2.07 3.66
CA THR A 25 3.28 -1.41 3.98
C THR A 25 3.03 -0.32 4.99
N HIS A 26 4.01 -0.03 5.83
CA HIS A 26 3.93 1.08 6.76
C HIS A 26 4.51 2.31 6.09
N LYS A 27 3.70 3.37 5.96
CA LYS A 27 4.13 4.67 5.47
C LYS A 27 3.91 5.68 6.57
N ASN A 28 5.00 6.34 6.96
CA ASN A 28 4.91 7.46 7.90
C ASN A 28 4.32 8.68 7.17
N ARG A 29 3.03 8.96 7.43
CA ARG A 29 2.28 10.04 6.77
C ARG A 29 2.96 11.41 6.94
N LYS A 30 3.74 11.61 8.01
CA LYS A 30 4.45 12.87 8.31
C LYS A 30 5.70 13.13 7.46
N LYS A 31 6.36 12.08 6.95
CA LYS A 31 7.63 12.21 6.21
C LYS A 31 7.48 12.04 4.71
N VAL A 32 6.42 11.38 4.25
CA VAL A 32 6.24 11.04 2.84
C VAL A 32 4.86 11.49 2.39
N GLU A 33 4.78 12.70 1.83
CA GLU A 33 3.54 13.25 1.28
C GLU A 33 3.28 12.78 -0.17
N ARG A 34 4.32 12.32 -0.87
CA ARG A 34 4.23 11.82 -2.24
C ARG A 34 3.51 10.48 -2.34
N LYS A 35 2.73 10.28 -3.40
CA LYS A 35 2.13 8.99 -3.75
C LYS A 35 3.25 7.99 -4.04
N ILE A 36 3.26 6.85 -3.33
CA ILE A 36 4.25 5.81 -3.56
C ILE A 36 3.68 4.80 -4.57
N GLU A 37 4.44 4.57 -5.63
CA GLU A 37 4.18 3.53 -6.61
C GLU A 37 5.36 2.55 -6.61
N TYR A 38 5.10 1.29 -6.27
CA TYR A 38 6.12 0.25 -6.27
C TYR A 38 5.87 -0.74 -7.40
N ARG A 39 6.90 -1.05 -8.17
CA ARG A 39 6.87 -2.22 -9.06
C ARG A 39 7.09 -3.47 -8.22
N LYS A 40 6.02 -4.24 -8.03
CA LYS A 40 6.05 -5.50 -7.29
C LYS A 40 5.43 -6.60 -8.13
N TYR A 41 5.81 -7.83 -7.83
CA TYR A 41 5.22 -9.00 -8.46
C TYR A 41 3.77 -9.16 -8.00
N CYS A 42 2.85 -9.36 -8.94
CA CYS A 42 1.46 -9.69 -8.63
C CYS A 42 1.26 -11.18 -8.85
N ASN A 43 0.91 -11.93 -7.79
CA ASN A 43 0.70 -13.39 -7.90
C ASN A 43 -0.42 -13.75 -8.89
N TRP A 44 -1.46 -12.92 -8.99
CA TRP A 44 -2.58 -13.17 -9.91
C TRP A 44 -2.26 -12.85 -11.37
N CYS A 45 -1.46 -11.82 -11.62
CA CYS A 45 -1.07 -11.48 -13.00
C CYS A 45 0.16 -12.27 -13.45
N ARG A 46 0.86 -12.94 -12.53
CA ARG A 46 2.17 -13.60 -12.72
C ARG A 46 3.22 -12.70 -13.38
N LYS A 47 3.14 -11.40 -13.13
CA LYS A 47 3.96 -10.35 -13.76
C LYS A 47 4.32 -9.30 -12.73
N GLN A 48 5.42 -8.58 -12.94
CA GLN A 48 5.73 -7.38 -12.17
C GLN A 48 4.89 -6.21 -12.67
N THR A 49 4.06 -5.65 -11.80
CA THR A 49 3.15 -4.56 -12.13
C THR A 49 3.33 -3.39 -11.18
N PRO A 50 3.01 -2.16 -11.61
CA PRO A 50 2.98 -1.03 -10.71
C PRO A 50 1.82 -1.19 -9.72
N HIS A 51 2.15 -1.18 -8.43
CA HIS A 51 1.21 -1.18 -7.34
C HIS A 51 1.10 0.23 -6.78
N LYS A 52 -0.12 0.78 -6.77
CA LYS A 52 -0.43 2.11 -6.27
C LYS A 52 -0.86 2.03 -4.81
N GLU A 53 -0.43 2.99 -3.99
CA GLU A 53 -0.91 3.11 -2.62
C GLU A 53 -2.42 3.46 -2.58
N LEU A 54 -3.15 2.77 -1.70
CA LEU A 54 -4.49 3.10 -1.28
C LEU A 54 -4.41 3.46 0.21
N LYS A 55 -4.70 4.72 0.52
CA LYS A 55 -4.82 5.17 1.90
C LYS A 55 -6.02 4.46 2.52
N LEU A 56 -5.80 3.72 3.61
CA LEU A 56 -6.86 3.37 4.55
C LEU A 56 -7.30 4.70 5.18
N LYS A 57 -8.57 5.06 4.97
CA LYS A 57 -9.15 6.29 5.50
C LYS A 57 -9.04 6.29 7.02
#